data_AF-H1LUP8-F1
#
_entry.id   AF-H1LUP8-F1
#
_cell.length_a   1.000
_cell.length_b   1.000
_cell.length_c   1.000
_cell.angle_alpha   90.00
_cell.angle_beta   90.00
_cell.angle_gamma   90.00
#
_symmetry.space_group_name_H-M   'P 1'
#
loop_
_entity.id
_entity.type
_entity.pdbx_description
1 polymer ?
#
loop_
_entity_poly.entity_id
_entity_poly.type
_entity_poly.pdbx_seq_one_letter_code
_entity_poly.pdbx_strand_id
1 'polypeptide(L)' 'MSPEVIIYVTSDRNKDLDTKAVDLMKANAVISEVPAIKNDKIMTISYDELMDYGTSSINALEDINSFLNK' A
#
# COMPACT_ATOMS: atom_id res chain seq x y z
N MET A 1 7.44 2.49 -14.86
CA MET A 1 7.98 1.64 -13.77
C MET A 1 7.06 0.44 -13.62
N SER A 2 7.60 -0.74 -13.35
CA SER A 2 6.84 -1.98 -13.13
C SER A 2 7.15 -2.50 -11.72
N PRO A 3 6.57 -1.90 -10.67
CA PRO A 3 6.85 -2.31 -9.30
C PRO A 3 6.32 -3.72 -9.02
N GLU A 4 7.07 -4.47 -8.23
CA GLU A 4 6.66 -5.77 -7.69
C GLU A 4 5.74 -5.63 -6.47
N VAL A 5 5.79 -4.48 -5.78
CA VAL A 5 5.02 -4.19 -4.58
C VAL A 5 4.54 -2.74 -4.59
N ILE A 6 3.31 -2.51 -4.14
CA ILE A 6 2.75 -1.18 -3.88
C ILE A 6 2.49 -1.06 -2.38
N ILE A 7 3.01 0.01 -1.77
CA ILE A 7 2.61 0.45 -0.43
C ILE A 7 1.61 1.60 -0.61
N TYR A 8 0.34 1.34 -0.37
CA TYR A 8 -0.71 2.36 -0.36
C TYR A 8 -0.78 3.00 1.02
N VAL A 9 -0.51 4.30 1.09
CA VAL A 9 -0.54 5.06 2.34
C VAL A 9 -1.89 5.75 2.49
N THR A 10 -2.66 5.42 3.52
CA THR A 10 -3.96 6.05 3.80
C THR A 10 -3.79 7.37 4.55
N SER A 11 -4.74 8.28 4.38
CA SER A 11 -4.74 9.58 5.05
C SER A 11 -6.13 9.95 5.55
N ASP A 12 -6.16 10.54 6.74
CA ASP A 12 -7.38 11.09 7.32
C ASP A 12 -8.08 12.13 6.44
N ARG A 13 -7.34 12.76 5.53
CA ARG A 13 -7.85 13.77 4.59
C ARG A 13 -8.65 13.17 3.43
N ASN A 14 -8.55 11.86 3.18
CA ASN A 14 -9.17 11.21 2.03
C ASN A 14 -9.85 9.87 2.39
N LYS A 15 -10.29 9.72 3.65
CA LYS A 15 -10.84 8.47 4.21
C LYS A 15 -11.88 7.80 3.30
N ASP A 16 -12.81 8.57 2.76
CA ASP A 16 -13.89 8.04 1.92
C ASP A 16 -13.35 7.35 0.67
N LEU A 17 -12.32 7.93 0.03
CA LEU A 17 -11.71 7.36 -1.16
C LEU A 17 -10.76 6.20 -0.82
N ASP A 18 -10.06 6.29 0.32
CA ASP A 18 -9.15 5.25 0.80
C ASP A 18 -9.85 3.88 0.91
N THR A 19 -11.13 3.86 1.30
CA THR A 19 -11.92 2.62 1.37
C THR A 19 -12.07 1.89 0.04
N LYS A 20 -11.88 2.58 -1.10
CA LYS A 20 -12.05 2.03 -2.45
C LYS A 20 -10.78 2.08 -3.28
N ALA A 21 -9.69 2.66 -2.76
CA ALA A 21 -8.51 2.96 -3.55
C ALA A 21 -7.86 1.69 -4.14
N VAL A 22 -7.74 0.63 -3.33
CA VAL A 22 -7.17 -0.64 -3.78
C VAL A 22 -8.05 -1.30 -4.85
N ASP A 23 -9.37 -1.28 -4.67
CA ASP A 23 -10.31 -1.85 -5.65
C ASP A 23 -10.26 -1.06 -6.98
N LEU A 24 -10.19 0.27 -6.90
CA LEU A 24 -10.03 1.12 -8.07
C LEU A 24 -8.70 0.88 -8.79
N MET A 25 -7.61 0.63 -8.05
CA MET A 25 -6.33 0.25 -8.64
C MET A 25 -6.41 -1.10 -9.37
N LYS A 26 -7.05 -2.11 -8.75
CA LYS A 26 -7.24 -3.43 -9.36
C LYS A 26 -8.16 -3.39 -10.58
N ALA A 27 -9.15 -2.51 -10.60
CA ALA A 27 -10.09 -2.34 -11.71
C ALA A 27 -9.53 -1.50 -12.88
N ASN A 28 -8.35 -0.88 -12.73
CA ASN A 28 -7.81 0.04 -13.72
C ASN A 28 -7.06 -0.69 -14.85
N ALA A 29 -7.58 -0.60 -16.07
CA ALA A 29 -7.04 -1.27 -17.26
C ALA A 29 -5.64 -0.79 -17.71
N VAL A 30 -5.22 0.42 -17.32
CA VAL A 30 -3.91 0.98 -17.71
C VAL A 30 -2.79 0.34 -16.88
N ILE A 31 -3.06 0.04 -15.62
CA ILE A 31 -2.07 -0.50 -14.67
C ILE A 31 -2.31 -1.99 -14.35
N SER A 32 -3.27 -2.63 -15.01
CA SER A 32 -3.59 -4.05 -14.79
C SER A 32 -2.40 -4.98 -15.04
N GLU A 33 -1.44 -4.54 -15.87
CA GLU A 33 -0.25 -5.31 -16.21
C GLU A 33 0.92 -5.11 -15.24
N VAL A 34 0.79 -4.18 -14.28
CA VAL A 34 1.82 -3.95 -13.25
C VAL A 34 1.93 -5.20 -12.36
N PRO A 35 3.15 -5.74 -12.12
CA PRO A 35 3.33 -6.96 -11.34
C PRO A 35 2.67 -6.91 -9.96
N ALA A 36 2.81 -5.80 -9.24
CA ALA A 36 2.16 -5.60 -7.95
C ALA A 36 0.62 -5.73 -8.00
N ILE A 37 -0.01 -5.22 -9.06
CA ILE A 37 -1.48 -5.31 -9.25
C ILE A 37 -1.87 -6.75 -9.61
N LYS A 38 -1.16 -7.38 -10.56
CA LYS A 38 -1.42 -8.76 -10.99
C LYS A 38 -1.30 -9.78 -9.87
N ASN A 39 -0.28 -9.62 -9.04
CA ASN A 39 0.07 -10.57 -7.99
C ASN A 39 -0.58 -10.24 -6.65
N ASP A 40 -1.46 -9.25 -6.61
CA ASP A 40 -2.08 -8.73 -5.38
C ASP A 40 -1.07 -8.38 -4.27
N LYS A 41 0.08 -7.82 -4.67
CA LYS A 41 1.15 -7.37 -3.78
C LYS A 41 0.97 -5.89 -3.44
N ILE A 42 -0.19 -5.57 -2.87
CA ILE A 42 -0.56 -4.21 -2.43
C ILE A 42 -0.78 -4.23 -0.91
N MET A 43 0.07 -3.54 -0.16
CA MET A 43 -0.11 -3.37 1.29
C MET A 43 -0.70 -1.99 1.56
N THR A 44 -1.67 -1.93 2.47
CA THR A 44 -2.21 -0.66 2.98
C THR A 44 -1.64 -0.39 4.36
N ILE A 45 -1.16 0.84 4.60
CA ILE A 45 -0.61 1.29 5.88
C ILE A 45 -1.01 2.74 6.13
N SER A 46 -1.21 3.15 7.37
CA SER A 46 -1.58 4.54 7.64
C SER A 46 -0.40 5.49 7.48
N TYR A 47 -0.71 6.75 7.14
CA TYR A 47 0.27 7.83 7.14
C TYR A 47 0.96 7.94 8.50
N ASP A 48 0.22 7.84 9.60
CA ASP A 48 0.77 8.02 10.94
C ASP A 48 1.74 6.89 11.32
N GLU A 49 1.48 5.67 10.87
CA GLU A 49 2.37 4.52 11.10
C GLU A 49 3.66 4.62 10.29
N LEU A 50 3.58 4.99 9.02
CA LEU A 50 4.75 4.96 8.12
C LEU A 50 5.53 6.28 8.10
N MET A 51 4.83 7.42 8.12
CA MET A 51 5.37 8.73 7.75
C MET A 51 5.49 9.72 8.91
N ASP A 52 4.83 9.52 10.06
CA ASP A 52 4.85 10.50 11.18
C ASP A 52 6.15 10.51 12.00
N TYR A 53 7.11 9.65 11.64
CA TYR A 53 8.42 9.50 12.26
C TYR A 53 8.36 9.13 13.75
N GLY A 54 8.96 7.99 14.11
CA GLY A 54 9.05 7.58 15.51
C GLY A 54 9.20 6.09 15.65
N THR A 55 8.86 5.56 16.83
CA THR A 55 8.88 4.13 17.08
C THR A 55 7.84 3.38 16.22
N SER A 56 6.75 4.04 15.81
CA SER A 56 5.75 3.50 14.88
C SER A 56 6.37 3.09 13.54
N SER A 57 7.34 3.87 13.03
CA SER A 57 8.02 3.55 11.77
C SER A 57 8.80 2.24 11.82
N ILE A 58 9.30 1.83 12.99
CA ILE A 58 9.97 0.54 13.16
C ILE A 58 8.96 -0.61 13.00
N ASN A 59 7.81 -0.50 13.65
CA ASN A 59 6.72 -1.48 13.51
C ASN A 59 6.24 -1.55 12.05
N ALA A 60 6.08 -0.39 11.39
CA ALA A 60 5.74 -0.33 9.97
C ALA A 60 6.74 -1.08 9.08
N LEU A 61 8.04 -0.96 9.36
CA LEU A 61 9.08 -1.70 8.64
C LEU A 61 9.02 -3.20 8.91
N GLU A 62 8.70 -3.63 10.14
CA GLU A 62 8.49 -5.04 10.47
C GLU A 62 7.28 -5.63 9.76
N ASP A 63 6.18 -4.87 9.68
CA ASP A 63 4.97 -5.26 8.96
C ASP A 63 5.22 -5.35 7.45
N ILE A 64 5.93 -4.37 6.87
CA ILE A 64 6.36 -4.41 5.46
C ILE A 64 7.24 -5.63 5.23
N ASN A 65 8.25 -5.88 6.08
CA ASN A 65 9.12 -7.03 5.92
C ASN A 65 8.35 -8.36 6.01
N SER A 66 7.37 -8.44 6.90
CA SER A 66 6.48 -9.59 7.03
C SER A 66 5.58 -9.77 5.80
N PHE A 67 5.10 -8.69 5.20
CA PHE A 67 4.31 -8.71 3.98
C PHE A 67 5.13 -9.15 2.75
N LEU A 68 6.38 -8.72 2.68
CA LEU A 68 7.28 -9.03 1.57
C LEU A 68 7.75 -10.49 1.59
N ASN A 69 8.00 -11.04 2.78
CA ASN A 69 8.65 -12.34 2.94
C ASN A 69 7.72 -13.47 3.43
N LYS A 70 6.42 -13.22 3.56
CA LYS A 70 5.38 -14.26 3.66
C LYS A 70 4.87 -14.64 2.27
#